data_AF-A0A1B8CDF0-F1
#
_entry.id   AF-A0A1B8CDF0-F1
#
_cell.length_a   1.000
_cell.length_b   1.000
_cell.length_c   1.000
_cell.angle_alpha   90.00
_cell.angle_beta   90.00
_cell.angle_gamma   90.00
#
_symmetry.space_group_name_H-M   'P 1'
#
loop_
_entity.id
_entity.type
_entity.pdbx_description
1 polymer ?
#
loop_
_entity_poly.entity_id
_entity_poly.type
_entity_poly.pdbx_seq_one_letter_code
_entity_poly.pdbx_strand_id
1 'polypeptide(L)'
;MVTSQSGQSDEPPYRSYKELRSDHVHVLFSPATKRLFWPLDGVSPTAISVMKTPRSPDDLEPYFQLDTRGSGGGTWHEISQLPLTEPKVSSVEISVYDLNQWEFGWMEWHRDHAGGEFDPEYVTYGDLSDEDRPYANDQKEDGSWEEDSDTEFLVKCCGEDRPLRKRGIKLVVTHSADNRFVTVHDYVSAVHPWLMSLRGDILKAKTVARPQPYNALAPTEWMVENGPELKIEEKESWIREHGGGPPRTMPASTAAILNRIRASRNR
;
A
#
# COMPACT_ATOMS: atom_id res chain seq x y z
N MET A 1 -4.55 54.95 13.28
CA MET A 1 -4.99 53.88 12.37
C MET A 1 -4.25 52.62 12.77
N VAL A 2 -4.96 51.64 13.31
CA VAL A 2 -4.41 50.35 13.74
C VAL A 2 -4.68 49.37 12.61
N THR A 3 -3.61 48.88 11.98
CA THR A 3 -3.67 47.72 11.08
C THR A 3 -3.58 46.46 11.94
N SER A 4 -4.71 45.79 12.12
CA SER A 4 -4.78 44.45 12.71
C SER A 4 -4.14 43.44 11.75
N GLN A 5 -2.96 42.95 12.08
CA GLN A 5 -2.43 41.72 11.48
C GLN A 5 -3.23 40.54 12.05
N SER A 6 -3.90 39.81 11.16
CA SER A 6 -4.57 38.55 11.43
C SER A 6 -3.56 37.56 12.02
N GLY A 7 -3.85 37.02 13.21
CA GLY A 7 -2.96 36.16 13.97
C GLY A 7 -2.54 34.92 13.19
N GLN A 8 -1.23 34.73 13.07
CA GLN A 8 -0.66 33.40 12.89
C GLN A 8 -1.03 32.59 14.15
N SER A 9 -1.69 31.45 13.97
CA SER A 9 -2.05 30.57 15.07
C SER A 9 -0.78 30.11 15.82
N ASP A 10 -0.68 30.43 17.11
CA ASP A 10 0.44 30.16 18.04
C ASP A 10 0.60 28.66 18.42
N GLU A 11 -0.12 27.76 17.73
CA GLU A 11 -0.08 26.32 17.97
C GLU A 11 1.15 25.71 17.26
N PRO A 12 1.92 24.81 17.89
CA PRO A 12 3.09 24.19 17.28
C PRO A 12 2.74 23.43 15.99
N PRO A 13 3.67 23.35 15.02
CA PRO A 13 3.44 22.59 13.79
C PRO A 13 3.17 21.11 14.09
N TYR A 14 2.29 20.50 13.29
CA TYR A 14 2.05 19.06 13.39
C TYR A 14 3.33 18.29 13.04
N ARG A 15 3.60 17.21 13.78
CA ARG A 15 4.70 16.30 13.51
C ARG A 15 4.37 15.41 12.31
N SER A 16 5.39 14.91 11.63
CA SER A 16 5.26 13.92 10.57
C SER A 16 4.82 12.56 11.12
N TYR A 17 4.26 11.71 10.25
CA TYR A 17 3.94 10.33 10.58
C TYR A 17 5.16 9.57 11.10
N LYS A 18 6.33 9.79 10.48
CA LYS A 18 7.59 9.13 10.83
C LYS A 18 8.07 9.51 12.23
N GLU A 19 8.07 10.81 12.56
CA GLU A 19 8.46 11.29 13.89
C GLU A 19 7.56 10.71 14.99
N LEU A 20 6.23 10.72 14.77
CA LEU A 20 5.29 10.13 15.73
C LEU A 20 5.53 8.63 15.92
N ARG A 21 5.84 7.90 14.85
CA ARG A 21 6.17 6.47 14.94
C ARG A 21 7.49 6.21 15.67
N SER A 22 8.51 7.04 15.45
CA SER A 22 9.78 6.97 16.19
C SER A 22 9.57 7.21 17.69
N ASP A 23 8.64 8.09 18.05
CA ASP A 23 8.23 8.34 19.43
C ASP A 23 7.23 7.30 19.98
N HIS A 24 7.00 6.20 19.25
CA HIS A 24 6.08 5.12 19.62
C HIS A 24 4.62 5.60 19.84
N VAL A 25 4.24 6.71 19.21
CA VAL A 25 2.86 7.19 19.20
C VAL A 25 2.07 6.38 18.18
N HIS A 26 0.94 5.83 18.63
CA HIS A 26 0.02 5.14 17.75
C HIS A 26 -0.70 6.15 16.84
N VAL A 27 -0.35 6.11 15.54
CA VAL A 27 -1.02 6.88 14.49
C VAL A 27 -1.92 5.95 13.70
N LEU A 28 -3.22 6.23 13.72
CA LEU A 28 -4.23 5.46 13.01
C LEU A 28 -4.83 6.30 11.90
N PHE A 29 -5.19 5.67 10.78
CA PHE A 29 -6.01 6.32 9.77
C PHE A 29 -7.37 6.70 10.35
N SER A 30 -7.84 7.90 10.00
CA SER A 30 -9.08 8.44 10.55
C SER A 30 -10.28 7.59 10.11
N PRO A 31 -11.40 7.63 10.86
CA PRO A 31 -12.64 6.97 10.42
C PRO A 31 -13.10 7.42 9.04
N ALA A 32 -12.79 8.67 8.66
CA ALA A 32 -13.07 9.21 7.34
C ALA A 32 -12.25 8.52 6.24
N THR A 33 -10.95 8.34 6.43
CA THR A 33 -10.11 7.66 5.44
C THR A 33 -10.47 6.19 5.28
N LYS A 34 -10.88 5.52 6.38
CA LYS A 34 -11.35 4.13 6.34
C LYS A 34 -12.63 3.93 5.50
N ARG A 35 -13.32 5.01 5.13
CA ARG A 35 -14.49 4.96 4.23
C ARG A 35 -14.11 4.96 2.75
N LEU A 36 -12.84 5.19 2.39
CA LEU A 36 -12.43 5.17 0.98
C LEU A 36 -12.65 3.77 0.39
N PHE A 37 -13.38 3.74 -0.71
CA PHE A 37 -13.53 2.58 -1.59
C PHE A 37 -12.72 2.86 -2.85
N TRP A 38 -11.56 2.23 -2.95
CA TRP A 38 -10.52 2.66 -3.87
C TRP A 38 -10.02 1.54 -4.78
N PRO A 39 -10.59 1.42 -5.99
CA PRO A 39 -10.05 0.53 -7.02
C PRO A 39 -8.66 0.97 -7.49
N LEU A 40 -7.77 0.01 -7.76
CA LEU A 40 -6.50 0.23 -8.46
C LEU A 40 -6.73 0.33 -9.98
N ASP A 41 -7.64 1.20 -10.38
CA ASP A 41 -7.94 1.48 -11.78
C ASP A 41 -8.63 2.84 -11.93
N GLY A 42 -8.81 3.25 -13.19
CA GLY A 42 -9.54 4.44 -13.57
C GLY A 42 -8.73 5.73 -13.40
N VAL A 43 -9.43 6.86 -13.54
CA VAL A 43 -8.84 8.20 -13.47
C VAL A 43 -9.27 8.85 -12.17
N SER A 44 -8.31 9.38 -11.39
CA SER A 44 -8.65 10.23 -10.25
C SER A 44 -9.26 11.55 -10.71
N PRO A 45 -10.27 12.07 -9.98
CA PRO A 45 -10.85 11.53 -8.75
C PRO A 45 -12.09 10.65 -8.96
N THR A 46 -12.57 10.46 -10.20
CA THR A 46 -13.87 9.82 -10.49
C THR A 46 -13.89 8.32 -10.28
N ALA A 47 -12.73 7.66 -10.26
CA ALA A 47 -12.62 6.22 -9.99
C ALA A 47 -12.81 5.86 -8.50
N ILE A 48 -12.81 6.85 -7.60
CA ILE A 48 -12.83 6.64 -6.16
C ILE A 48 -14.22 6.92 -5.62
N SER A 49 -14.66 6.05 -4.72
CA SER A 49 -15.94 6.15 -4.03
C SER A 49 -15.74 6.21 -2.52
N VAL A 50 -16.78 6.60 -1.81
CA VAL A 50 -16.81 6.70 -0.36
C VAL A 50 -17.94 5.83 0.15
N MET A 51 -17.64 4.87 1.02
CA MET A 51 -18.66 4.10 1.73
C MET A 51 -19.41 5.04 2.70
N LYS A 52 -20.75 4.95 2.80
CA LYS A 52 -21.50 5.76 3.78
C LYS A 52 -21.06 5.52 5.22
N THR A 53 -20.68 4.28 5.54
CA THR A 53 -20.07 3.89 6.81
C THR A 53 -18.80 3.08 6.53
N PRO A 54 -17.84 2.97 7.47
CA PRO A 54 -16.58 2.24 7.23
C PRO A 54 -16.72 0.75 6.88
N ARG A 55 -17.92 0.17 6.94
CA ARG A 55 -18.20 -1.25 6.70
C ARG A 55 -19.38 -1.47 5.74
N SER A 56 -19.67 -0.51 4.87
CA SER A 56 -20.78 -0.60 3.91
C SER A 56 -20.28 -0.51 2.47
N PRO A 57 -19.64 -1.58 1.94
CA PRO A 57 -19.06 -1.58 0.59
C PRO A 57 -20.13 -1.56 -0.51
N ASP A 58 -21.38 -1.90 -0.17
CA ASP A 58 -22.52 -1.91 -1.08
C ASP A 58 -23.28 -0.58 -1.12
N ASP A 59 -22.93 0.38 -0.24
CA ASP A 59 -23.57 1.69 -0.14
C ASP A 59 -22.52 2.80 -0.32
N LEU A 60 -22.36 3.20 -1.58
CA LEU A 60 -21.28 4.06 -2.07
C LEU A 60 -21.80 5.42 -2.53
N GLU A 61 -21.05 6.45 -2.23
CA GLU A 61 -21.21 7.82 -2.72
C GLU A 61 -19.97 8.23 -3.52
N PRO A 62 -20.08 9.06 -4.57
CA PRO A 62 -18.93 9.52 -5.33
C PRO A 62 -17.96 10.33 -4.47
N TYR A 63 -16.65 10.10 -4.60
CA TYR A 63 -15.66 10.94 -3.94
C TYR A 63 -15.61 12.36 -4.54
N PHE A 64 -15.86 12.46 -5.85
CA PHE A 64 -15.96 13.72 -6.57
C PHE A 64 -17.14 13.65 -7.54
N GLN A 65 -18.00 14.66 -7.49
CA GLN A 65 -19.16 14.79 -8.36
C GLN A 65 -18.95 15.94 -9.33
N LEU A 66 -18.89 15.64 -10.63
CA LEU A 66 -18.76 16.65 -11.68
C LEU A 66 -20.08 17.42 -11.85
N ASP A 67 -20.02 18.75 -11.96
CA ASP A 67 -21.19 19.56 -12.21
C ASP A 67 -21.63 19.40 -13.67
N THR A 68 -22.82 18.83 -13.88
CA THR A 68 -23.40 18.62 -15.22
C THR A 68 -23.87 19.90 -15.91
N ARG A 69 -23.72 21.07 -15.26
CA ARG A 69 -24.24 22.37 -15.74
C ARG A 69 -23.28 23.19 -16.60
N GLY A 70 -22.15 22.60 -17.04
CA GLY A 70 -21.29 23.18 -18.07
C GLY A 70 -20.18 24.13 -17.60
N SER A 71 -19.99 24.33 -16.29
CA SER A 71 -18.92 25.20 -15.75
C SER A 71 -17.56 24.51 -15.54
N GLY A 72 -17.43 23.22 -15.85
CA GLY A 72 -16.18 22.46 -15.61
C GLY A 72 -15.80 22.33 -14.12
N GLY A 73 -16.69 22.75 -13.22
CA GLY A 73 -16.57 22.60 -11.77
C GLY A 73 -17.07 21.24 -11.28
N GLY A 74 -16.76 20.92 -10.05
CA GLY A 74 -17.33 19.78 -9.36
C GLY A 74 -17.22 19.91 -7.85
N THR A 75 -17.96 19.07 -7.15
CA THR A 75 -18.07 19.07 -5.69
C THR A 75 -17.33 17.87 -5.11
N TRP A 76 -16.44 18.14 -4.15
CA TRP A 76 -15.74 17.11 -3.39
C TRP A 76 -16.60 16.58 -2.24
N HIS A 77 -16.48 15.29 -1.95
CA HIS A 77 -17.11 14.70 -0.76
C HIS A 77 -16.56 15.32 0.53
N GLU A 78 -17.37 15.44 1.58
CA GLU A 78 -17.01 16.09 2.86
C GLU A 78 -15.71 15.54 3.49
N ILE A 79 -15.48 14.23 3.38
CA ILE A 79 -14.28 13.57 3.92
C ILE A 79 -12.98 14.10 3.32
N SER A 80 -13.03 14.71 2.12
CA SER A 80 -11.84 15.23 1.42
C SER A 80 -11.06 16.24 2.27
N GLN A 81 -11.76 17.03 3.09
CA GLN A 81 -11.19 18.06 3.95
C GLN A 81 -10.83 17.55 5.36
N LEU A 82 -11.18 16.29 5.68
CA LEU A 82 -10.90 15.70 6.99
C LEU A 82 -9.44 15.23 7.09
N PRO A 83 -8.90 15.16 8.32
CA PRO A 83 -7.54 14.69 8.53
C PRO A 83 -7.38 13.23 8.08
N LEU A 84 -6.22 12.93 7.51
CA LEU A 84 -5.86 11.58 7.08
C LEU A 84 -5.73 10.63 8.28
N THR A 85 -5.14 11.11 9.38
CA THR A 85 -4.81 10.31 10.56
C THR A 85 -5.25 10.97 11.85
N GLU A 86 -5.38 10.14 12.88
CA GLU A 86 -5.49 10.55 14.28
C GLU A 86 -4.32 9.93 15.07
N PRO A 87 -3.45 10.75 15.71
CA PRO A 87 -3.41 12.22 15.63
C PRO A 87 -3.04 12.72 14.23
N LYS A 88 -3.34 14.00 13.97
CA LYS A 88 -3.03 14.68 12.70
C LYS A 88 -1.52 14.77 12.46
N VAL A 89 -1.12 14.62 11.20
CA VAL A 89 0.30 14.67 10.77
C VAL A 89 0.53 15.73 9.70
N SER A 90 1.73 16.29 9.64
CA SER A 90 2.16 17.24 8.60
C SER A 90 2.60 16.56 7.30
N SER A 91 3.08 15.32 7.38
CA SER A 91 3.46 14.52 6.22
C SER A 91 3.35 13.02 6.50
N VAL A 92 3.23 12.24 5.43
CA VAL A 92 3.24 10.77 5.46
C VAL A 92 4.10 10.25 4.30
N GLU A 93 4.97 9.28 4.60
CA GLU A 93 5.77 8.57 3.61
C GLU A 93 5.07 7.27 3.24
N ILE A 94 4.87 7.06 1.94
CA ILE A 94 4.08 5.97 1.38
C ILE A 94 4.98 5.02 0.61
N SER A 95 4.78 3.72 0.80
CA SER A 95 5.39 2.66 -0.01
C SER A 95 4.34 1.64 -0.44
N VAL A 96 4.66 0.81 -1.44
CA VAL A 96 3.79 -0.29 -1.88
C VAL A 96 4.36 -1.61 -1.37
N TYR A 97 3.60 -2.32 -0.53
CA TYR A 97 3.98 -3.61 0.04
C TYR A 97 4.32 -4.63 -1.07
N ASP A 98 3.48 -4.70 -2.09
CA ASP A 98 3.63 -5.67 -3.19
C ASP A 98 4.94 -5.53 -3.94
N LEU A 99 5.39 -4.28 -4.17
CA LEU A 99 6.68 -4.03 -4.82
C LEU A 99 7.86 -4.31 -3.87
N ASN A 100 7.72 -4.01 -2.58
CA ASN A 100 8.73 -4.32 -1.57
C ASN A 100 8.94 -5.83 -1.40
N GLN A 101 7.90 -6.65 -1.61
CA GLN A 101 7.95 -8.11 -1.50
C GLN A 101 8.24 -8.82 -2.83
N TRP A 102 8.19 -8.12 -3.95
CA TRP A 102 8.21 -8.74 -5.27
C TRP A 102 9.46 -9.60 -5.51
N GLU A 103 10.65 -9.05 -5.26
CA GLU A 103 11.91 -9.81 -5.42
C GLU A 103 11.99 -11.00 -4.47
N PHE A 104 11.57 -10.81 -3.22
CA PHE A 104 11.57 -11.88 -2.22
C PHE A 104 10.64 -13.02 -2.66
N GLY A 105 9.40 -12.71 -3.05
CA GLY A 105 8.44 -13.70 -3.54
C GLY A 105 8.88 -14.37 -4.85
N TRP A 106 9.53 -13.63 -5.75
CA TRP A 106 10.15 -14.19 -6.94
C TRP A 106 11.23 -15.22 -6.55
N MET A 107 12.13 -14.87 -5.63
CA MET A 107 13.20 -15.76 -5.18
C MET A 107 12.68 -16.99 -4.43
N GLU A 108 11.68 -16.84 -3.56
CA GLU A 108 11.08 -17.98 -2.84
C GLU A 108 10.49 -19.01 -3.78
N TRP A 109 9.92 -18.57 -4.90
CA TRP A 109 9.35 -19.46 -5.91
C TRP A 109 10.44 -20.09 -6.81
N HIS A 110 11.41 -19.30 -7.27
CA HIS A 110 12.33 -19.70 -8.33
C HIS A 110 13.64 -20.33 -7.85
N ARG A 111 14.03 -20.20 -6.59
CA ARG A 111 15.36 -20.64 -6.10
C ARG A 111 15.65 -22.13 -6.29
N ASP A 112 14.60 -22.97 -6.28
CA ASP A 112 14.71 -24.43 -6.33
C ASP A 112 14.43 -24.96 -7.75
N HIS A 113 14.19 -24.08 -8.73
CA HIS A 113 13.98 -24.45 -10.12
C HIS A 113 15.30 -24.85 -10.80
N ALA A 114 15.28 -25.97 -11.53
CA ALA A 114 16.44 -26.50 -12.23
C ALA A 114 16.05 -27.21 -13.53
N GLY A 115 16.98 -27.25 -14.49
CA GLY A 115 16.78 -27.91 -15.77
C GLY A 115 16.09 -27.04 -16.83
N GLY A 116 16.05 -27.55 -18.07
CA GLY A 116 15.64 -26.77 -19.24
C GLY A 116 14.16 -26.38 -19.31
N GLU A 117 13.30 -26.93 -18.45
CA GLU A 117 11.90 -26.48 -18.34
C GLU A 117 11.81 -25.07 -17.75
N PHE A 118 12.63 -24.77 -16.74
CA PHE A 118 12.64 -23.49 -16.05
C PHE A 118 13.71 -22.53 -16.58
N ASP A 119 14.75 -23.07 -17.23
CA ASP A 119 15.84 -22.31 -17.85
C ASP A 119 16.40 -21.20 -16.93
N PRO A 120 16.87 -21.54 -15.71
CA PRO A 120 17.38 -20.54 -14.79
C PRO A 120 18.74 -20.02 -15.28
N GLU A 121 18.89 -18.70 -15.32
CA GLU A 121 20.15 -18.03 -15.68
C GLU A 121 20.80 -17.44 -14.44
N TYR A 122 22.05 -17.83 -14.21
CA TYR A 122 22.89 -17.36 -13.11
C TYR A 122 24.05 -16.53 -13.67
N VAL A 123 24.42 -15.49 -12.93
CA VAL A 123 25.66 -14.72 -13.15
C VAL A 123 26.45 -14.72 -11.86
N THR A 124 27.76 -14.55 -11.94
CA THR A 124 28.55 -14.36 -10.71
C THR A 124 28.28 -12.97 -10.15
N TYR A 125 28.34 -12.82 -8.84
CA TYR A 125 28.13 -11.54 -8.18
C TYR A 125 29.13 -10.47 -8.66
N GLY A 126 30.37 -10.87 -8.95
CA GLY A 126 31.40 -10.00 -9.52
C GLY A 126 31.03 -9.43 -10.90
N ASP A 127 30.29 -10.20 -11.70
CA ASP A 127 29.85 -9.79 -13.05
C ASP A 127 28.60 -8.88 -13.03
N LEU A 128 27.93 -8.72 -11.89
CA LEU A 128 26.82 -7.78 -11.76
C LEU A 128 27.31 -6.35 -11.85
N SER A 129 26.53 -5.51 -12.54
CA SER A 129 26.74 -4.06 -12.49
C SER A 129 26.54 -3.54 -11.06
N ASP A 130 27.22 -2.46 -10.68
CA ASP A 130 27.06 -1.85 -9.34
C ASP A 130 25.59 -1.52 -9.02
N GLU A 131 24.81 -1.21 -10.04
CA GLU A 131 23.39 -0.88 -9.95
C GLU A 131 22.49 -2.12 -9.72
N ASP A 132 22.97 -3.31 -10.07
CA ASP A 132 22.23 -4.59 -9.95
C ASP A 132 22.62 -5.38 -8.69
N ARG A 133 23.66 -4.96 -7.97
CA ARG A 133 24.16 -5.63 -6.77
C ARG A 133 23.23 -5.41 -5.56
N PRO A 134 22.51 -6.43 -5.06
CA PRO A 134 21.53 -6.25 -3.98
C PRO A 134 22.14 -5.94 -2.60
N TYR A 135 23.44 -6.19 -2.40
CA TYR A 135 24.15 -5.93 -1.13
C TYR A 135 24.92 -4.59 -1.13
N ALA A 136 24.68 -3.70 -2.08
CA ALA A 136 25.39 -2.42 -2.23
C ALA A 136 25.24 -1.41 -1.07
N ASN A 137 24.46 -1.73 -0.03
CA ASN A 137 24.20 -0.79 1.07
C ASN A 137 25.32 -0.70 2.12
N ASP A 138 26.25 -1.65 2.15
CA ASP A 138 27.42 -1.58 3.03
C ASP A 138 28.67 -1.52 2.15
N GLN A 139 29.02 -0.32 1.66
CA GLN A 139 30.36 -0.08 1.10
C GLN A 139 31.37 -0.58 2.13
N LYS A 140 32.04 -1.72 1.87
CA LYS A 140 33.25 -2.05 2.60
C LYS A 140 34.24 -0.91 2.33
N GLU A 141 34.80 -0.35 3.39
CA GLU A 141 35.66 0.85 3.38
C GLU A 141 36.93 0.67 2.52
N ASP A 142 37.25 -0.56 2.13
CA ASP A 142 38.37 -0.95 1.27
C ASP A 142 38.00 -1.09 -0.22
N GLY A 143 36.72 -0.98 -0.59
CA GLY A 143 36.24 -1.18 -1.96
C GLY A 143 36.38 -2.60 -2.49
N SER A 144 36.72 -3.58 -1.64
CA SER A 144 36.92 -4.98 -2.03
C SER A 144 35.61 -5.76 -1.91
N TRP A 145 35.01 -6.07 -3.06
CA TRP A 145 33.85 -6.96 -3.17
C TRP A 145 34.26 -8.40 -3.53
N GLU A 146 35.56 -8.71 -3.46
CA GLU A 146 36.18 -9.92 -4.01
C GLU A 146 35.92 -11.19 -3.19
N GLU A 147 35.47 -11.07 -1.93
CA GLU A 147 35.22 -12.26 -1.09
C GLU A 147 34.01 -13.08 -1.54
N ASP A 148 33.02 -12.43 -2.17
CA ASP A 148 31.77 -13.06 -2.61
C ASP A 148 31.58 -12.98 -4.13
N SER A 149 32.61 -12.57 -4.89
CA SER A 149 32.51 -12.37 -6.35
C SER A 149 32.03 -13.62 -7.09
N ASP A 150 32.46 -14.79 -6.61
CA ASP A 150 32.13 -16.10 -7.20
C ASP A 150 30.73 -16.61 -6.81
N THR A 151 30.00 -15.88 -5.96
CA THR A 151 28.65 -16.28 -5.54
C THR A 151 27.69 -16.22 -6.72
N GLU A 152 27.03 -17.34 -7.02
CA GLU A 152 26.01 -17.40 -8.06
C GLU A 152 24.78 -16.57 -7.69
N PHE A 153 24.39 -15.70 -8.62
CA PHE A 153 23.24 -14.83 -8.51
C PHE A 153 22.22 -15.16 -9.60
N LEU A 154 21.06 -15.67 -9.19
CA LEU A 154 19.95 -15.96 -10.09
C LEU A 154 19.36 -14.65 -10.63
N VAL A 155 19.48 -14.42 -11.94
CA VAL A 155 19.00 -13.19 -12.63
C VAL A 155 17.71 -13.41 -13.41
N LYS A 156 17.42 -14.64 -13.81
CA LYS A 156 16.25 -14.97 -14.63
C LYS A 156 15.84 -16.42 -14.43
N CYS A 157 14.55 -16.70 -14.51
CA CYS A 157 13.99 -18.05 -14.41
C CYS A 157 12.58 -18.03 -14.98
N CYS A 158 12.10 -19.15 -15.54
CA CYS A 158 10.76 -19.29 -16.12
C CYS A 158 10.48 -18.27 -17.25
N GLY A 159 11.52 -17.79 -17.93
CA GLY A 159 11.41 -16.72 -18.92
C GLY A 159 11.14 -15.32 -18.34
N GLU A 160 11.21 -15.15 -17.02
CA GLU A 160 11.05 -13.87 -16.33
C GLU A 160 12.34 -13.39 -15.68
N ASP A 161 12.66 -12.11 -15.88
CA ASP A 161 13.77 -11.46 -15.20
C ASP A 161 13.46 -11.28 -13.72
N ARG A 162 14.48 -11.45 -12.87
CA ARG A 162 14.40 -11.13 -11.44
C ARG A 162 14.07 -9.65 -11.27
N PRO A 163 13.04 -9.29 -10.48
CA PRO A 163 12.56 -7.91 -10.38
C PRO A 163 13.44 -7.08 -9.44
N LEU A 164 14.60 -6.65 -9.95
CA LEU A 164 15.54 -5.81 -9.21
C LEU A 164 15.03 -4.37 -9.06
N ARG A 165 15.45 -3.71 -7.97
CA ARG A 165 15.19 -2.28 -7.68
C ARG A 165 13.71 -1.88 -7.62
N LYS A 166 12.83 -2.83 -7.34
CA LYS A 166 11.40 -2.57 -7.12
C LYS A 166 11.07 -2.28 -5.65
N ARG A 167 11.99 -2.60 -4.74
CA ARG A 167 11.91 -2.29 -3.30
C ARG A 167 12.32 -0.84 -3.02
N GLY A 168 11.69 -0.22 -2.03
CA GLY A 168 12.10 1.08 -1.52
C GLY A 168 11.62 2.28 -2.34
N ILE A 169 10.77 2.05 -3.35
CA ILE A 169 10.04 3.11 -4.05
C ILE A 169 9.06 3.75 -3.07
N LYS A 170 9.18 5.07 -2.89
CA LYS A 170 8.40 5.83 -1.91
C LYS A 170 7.85 7.13 -2.48
N LEU A 171 6.75 7.58 -1.89
CA LEU A 171 6.15 8.89 -2.14
C LEU A 171 5.95 9.61 -0.80
N VAL A 172 6.41 10.85 -0.69
CA VAL A 172 6.12 11.69 0.47
C VAL A 172 4.92 12.58 0.14
N VAL A 173 3.86 12.46 0.93
CA VAL A 173 2.69 13.33 0.85
C VAL A 173 2.79 14.38 1.95
N THR A 174 2.68 15.65 1.57
CA THR A 174 2.62 16.80 2.48
C THR A 174 1.27 17.47 2.39
N HIS A 175 0.89 18.21 3.44
CA HIS A 175 -0.33 19.00 3.42
C HIS A 175 -0.29 20.10 2.33
N SER A 176 -1.45 20.46 1.79
CA SER A 176 -1.58 21.67 0.94
C SER A 176 -1.22 22.94 1.72
N ALA A 177 -0.82 24.00 1.01
CA ALA A 177 -0.32 25.25 1.61
C ALA A 177 -1.33 25.92 2.56
N ASP A 178 -2.63 25.75 2.29
CA ASP A 178 -3.71 26.32 3.10
C ASP A 178 -4.05 25.48 4.35
N ASN A 179 -3.52 24.27 4.43
CA ASN A 179 -3.71 23.35 5.54
C ASN A 179 -2.45 23.29 6.41
N ARG A 180 -2.61 22.77 7.65
CA ARG A 180 -1.47 22.49 8.54
C ARG A 180 -1.19 21.00 8.70
N PHE A 181 -2.09 20.15 8.22
CA PHE A 181 -2.06 18.70 8.33
C PHE A 181 -2.52 18.06 7.03
N VAL A 182 -2.09 16.82 6.79
CA VAL A 182 -2.44 16.06 5.58
C VAL A 182 -3.92 15.70 5.63
N THR A 183 -4.66 16.11 4.60
CA THR A 183 -6.06 15.76 4.41
C THR A 183 -6.22 14.46 3.61
N VAL A 184 -7.43 13.89 3.61
CA VAL A 184 -7.78 12.79 2.70
C VAL A 184 -7.57 13.20 1.24
N HIS A 185 -7.87 14.45 0.89
CA HIS A 185 -7.66 14.97 -0.45
C HIS A 185 -6.19 15.02 -0.86
N ASP A 186 -5.33 15.59 -0.01
CA ASP A 186 -3.88 15.66 -0.29
C ASP A 186 -3.32 14.26 -0.56
N TYR A 187 -3.74 13.29 0.26
CA TYR A 187 -3.33 11.89 0.14
C TYR A 187 -3.81 11.23 -1.15
N VAL A 188 -5.11 11.24 -1.42
CA VAL A 188 -5.69 10.57 -2.60
C VAL A 188 -5.15 11.18 -3.90
N SER A 189 -5.07 12.52 -3.96
CA SER A 189 -4.63 13.25 -5.15
C SER A 189 -3.14 13.01 -5.47
N ALA A 190 -2.29 12.79 -4.47
CA ALA A 190 -0.89 12.45 -4.69
C ALA A 190 -0.69 10.95 -4.96
N VAL A 191 -1.35 10.10 -4.19
CA VAL A 191 -1.10 8.65 -4.18
C VAL A 191 -1.74 7.95 -5.39
N HIS A 192 -2.94 8.34 -5.83
CA HIS A 192 -3.59 7.64 -6.95
C HIS A 192 -2.81 7.73 -8.26
N PRO A 193 -2.39 8.92 -8.74
CA PRO A 193 -1.60 9.00 -9.98
C PRO A 193 -0.26 8.28 -9.86
N TRP A 194 0.37 8.33 -8.68
CA TRP A 194 1.60 7.58 -8.41
C TRP A 194 1.38 6.07 -8.50
N LEU A 195 0.31 5.54 -7.89
CA LEU A 195 -0.07 4.13 -8.04
C LEU A 195 -0.36 3.76 -9.50
N MET A 196 -1.04 4.63 -10.26
CA MET A 196 -1.29 4.39 -11.68
C MET A 196 0.01 4.30 -12.49
N SER A 197 1.02 5.11 -12.16
CA SER A 197 2.35 5.02 -12.79
C SER A 197 3.07 3.69 -12.50
N LEU A 198 2.77 3.06 -11.35
CA LEU A 198 3.36 1.79 -10.92
C LEU A 198 2.47 0.57 -11.22
N ARG A 199 1.27 0.78 -11.80
CA ARG A 199 0.23 -0.27 -11.92
C ARG A 199 0.74 -1.51 -12.64
N GLY A 200 1.50 -1.35 -13.71
CA GLY A 200 2.06 -2.49 -14.46
C GLY A 200 2.97 -3.38 -13.61
N ASP A 201 3.87 -2.75 -12.84
CA ASP A 201 4.79 -3.45 -11.94
C ASP A 201 4.05 -4.11 -10.77
N ILE A 202 3.07 -3.42 -10.20
CA ILE A 202 2.22 -3.96 -9.13
C ILE A 202 1.49 -5.22 -9.60
N LEU A 203 0.88 -5.18 -10.79
CA LEU A 203 0.15 -6.33 -11.34
C LEU A 203 1.08 -7.50 -11.64
N LYS A 204 2.30 -7.24 -12.13
CA LYS A 204 3.32 -8.30 -12.28
C LYS A 204 3.73 -8.89 -10.93
N ALA A 205 3.96 -8.05 -9.91
CA ALA A 205 4.29 -8.54 -8.56
C ALA A 205 3.23 -9.50 -7.99
N LYS A 206 1.95 -9.31 -8.36
CA LYS A 206 0.85 -10.19 -7.97
C LYS A 206 0.87 -11.57 -8.64
N THR A 207 1.41 -11.70 -9.85
CA THR A 207 1.36 -12.95 -10.62
C THR A 207 2.55 -13.87 -10.35
N VAL A 208 3.70 -13.29 -10.03
CA VAL A 208 4.99 -14.00 -9.96
C VAL A 208 5.10 -15.03 -8.82
N ALA A 209 4.51 -14.76 -7.65
CA ALA A 209 4.71 -15.58 -6.46
C ALA A 209 3.73 -16.76 -6.32
N ARG A 210 3.06 -17.21 -7.40
CA ARG A 210 1.98 -18.20 -7.29
C ARG A 210 2.16 -19.41 -8.23
N PRO A 211 1.95 -20.64 -7.72
CA PRO A 211 1.86 -21.84 -8.55
C PRO A 211 0.74 -21.80 -9.59
N GLN A 212 -0.30 -21.00 -9.30
CA GLN A 212 -1.49 -20.89 -10.12
C GLN A 212 -1.72 -19.42 -10.50
N PRO A 213 -1.63 -19.07 -11.79
CA PRO A 213 -1.91 -17.71 -12.24
C PRO A 213 -3.36 -17.36 -11.90
N TYR A 214 -3.62 -16.07 -11.66
CA TYR A 214 -5.00 -15.58 -11.59
C TYR A 214 -5.74 -16.06 -12.83
N ASN A 215 -6.97 -16.52 -12.62
CA ASN A 215 -7.78 -17.11 -13.66
C ASN A 215 -7.97 -16.07 -14.77
N ALA A 216 -7.23 -16.18 -15.87
CA ALA A 216 -7.14 -15.16 -16.92
C ALA A 216 -8.50 -14.86 -17.60
N LEU A 217 -9.52 -15.68 -17.32
CA LEU A 217 -10.88 -15.58 -17.83
C LEU A 217 -11.79 -14.64 -17.02
N ALA A 218 -11.42 -14.26 -15.80
CA ALA A 218 -12.16 -13.30 -14.99
C ALA A 218 -11.33 -12.02 -14.79
N PRO A 219 -11.85 -10.82 -15.12
CA PRO A 219 -11.17 -9.59 -14.78
C PRO A 219 -11.06 -9.51 -13.25
N THR A 220 -9.84 -9.69 -12.73
CA THR A 220 -9.57 -9.55 -11.30
C THR A 220 -9.58 -8.06 -10.97
N GLU A 221 -10.54 -7.62 -10.17
CA GLU A 221 -10.60 -6.25 -9.68
C GLU A 221 -9.73 -6.12 -8.42
N TRP A 222 -8.91 -5.08 -8.41
CA TRP A 222 -7.93 -4.82 -7.36
C TRP A 222 -8.32 -3.59 -6.55
N MET A 223 -8.18 -3.67 -5.23
CA MET A 223 -8.49 -2.62 -4.28
C MET A 223 -7.22 -2.16 -3.57
N VAL A 224 -7.12 -0.87 -3.31
CA VAL A 224 -6.05 -0.25 -2.54
C VAL A 224 -6.46 -0.24 -1.06
N GLU A 225 -5.66 -0.88 -0.21
CA GLU A 225 -5.79 -0.74 1.25
C GLU A 225 -5.13 0.56 1.72
N ASN A 226 -5.84 1.34 2.51
CA ASN A 226 -5.34 2.62 3.03
C ASN A 226 -4.24 2.37 4.07
N GLY A 227 -3.10 3.04 3.94
CA GLY A 227 -1.97 2.84 4.85
C GLY A 227 -0.74 3.66 4.46
N PRO A 228 0.28 3.73 5.36
CA PRO A 228 1.60 4.23 4.95
C PRO A 228 2.32 3.19 4.08
N GLU A 229 2.04 1.91 4.28
CA GLU A 229 2.45 0.83 3.40
C GLU A 229 1.19 0.28 2.73
N LEU A 230 0.99 0.63 1.46
CA LEU A 230 -0.18 0.27 0.68
C LEU A 230 -0.12 -1.20 0.28
N LYS A 231 -1.19 -1.92 0.55
CA LYS A 231 -1.40 -3.28 0.04
C LYS A 231 -2.47 -3.25 -1.03
N ILE A 232 -2.24 -4.00 -2.09
CA ILE A 232 -3.23 -4.20 -3.14
C ILE A 232 -3.91 -5.54 -2.89
N GLU A 233 -5.24 -5.58 -2.85
CA GLU A 233 -5.97 -6.81 -2.57
C GLU A 233 -7.00 -7.10 -3.64
N GLU A 234 -7.30 -8.37 -3.83
CA GLU A 234 -8.45 -8.75 -4.65
C GLU A 234 -9.72 -8.21 -4.00
N LYS A 235 -10.60 -7.60 -4.79
CA LYS A 235 -11.78 -6.89 -4.30
C LYS A 235 -12.66 -7.74 -3.37
N GLU A 236 -12.87 -9.01 -3.68
CA GLU A 236 -13.65 -9.91 -2.81
C GLU A 236 -12.99 -10.12 -1.44
N SER A 237 -11.66 -10.27 -1.40
CA SER A 237 -10.91 -10.36 -0.15
C SER A 237 -11.01 -9.07 0.64
N TRP A 238 -10.81 -7.94 -0.04
CA TRP A 238 -10.90 -6.62 0.56
C TRP A 238 -12.28 -6.38 1.17
N ILE A 239 -13.36 -6.68 0.43
CA ILE A 239 -14.75 -6.57 0.90
C ILE A 239 -15.00 -7.47 2.10
N ARG A 240 -14.47 -8.70 2.11
CA ARG A 240 -14.63 -9.61 3.25
C ARG A 240 -13.99 -9.05 4.52
N GLU A 241 -12.86 -8.36 4.40
CA GLU A 241 -12.10 -7.84 5.53
C GLU A 241 -12.58 -6.47 6.00
N HIS A 242 -12.97 -5.60 5.06
CA HIS A 242 -13.34 -4.21 5.31
C HIS A 242 -14.85 -3.97 5.29
N GLY A 243 -15.59 -4.78 4.55
CA GLY A 243 -17.03 -4.63 4.33
C GLY A 243 -17.92 -5.17 5.44
N GLY A 244 -17.37 -5.45 6.62
CA GLY A 244 -18.14 -5.96 7.75
C GLY A 244 -18.84 -7.28 7.46
N GLY A 245 -18.19 -8.17 6.70
CA GLY A 245 -18.72 -9.47 6.30
C GLY A 245 -19.37 -10.23 7.47
N PRO A 246 -20.27 -11.19 7.17
CA PRO A 246 -20.99 -11.92 8.20
C PRO A 246 -20.01 -12.40 9.28
N PRO A 247 -20.35 -12.26 10.58
CA PRO A 247 -19.46 -12.65 11.65
C PRO A 247 -18.90 -14.02 11.32
N ARG A 248 -17.58 -14.20 11.37
CA ARG A 248 -16.95 -15.52 11.17
C ARG A 248 -17.79 -16.52 11.97
N THR A 249 -18.55 -17.36 11.27
CA THR A 249 -19.36 -18.38 11.91
C THR A 249 -18.37 -19.30 12.58
N MET A 250 -18.24 -19.14 13.90
CA MET A 250 -17.40 -20.00 14.70
C MET A 250 -17.85 -21.43 14.41
N PRO A 251 -16.97 -22.31 13.90
CA PRO A 251 -17.31 -23.69 13.71
C PRO A 251 -17.91 -24.24 15.00
N ALA A 252 -18.97 -25.06 14.90
CA ALA A 252 -19.65 -25.60 16.08
C ALA A 252 -18.66 -26.31 17.04
N SER A 253 -17.59 -26.89 16.49
CA SER A 253 -16.46 -27.46 17.23
C SER A 253 -15.73 -26.43 18.10
N THR A 254 -15.38 -25.26 17.55
CA THR A 254 -14.70 -24.19 18.27
C THR A 254 -15.59 -23.58 19.35
N ALA A 255 -16.89 -23.42 19.08
CA ALA A 255 -17.87 -22.95 20.07
C ALA A 255 -18.04 -23.96 21.23
N ALA A 256 -18.09 -25.26 20.93
CA ALA A 256 -18.17 -26.31 21.93
C ALA A 256 -16.93 -26.36 22.84
N ILE A 257 -15.73 -26.16 22.29
CA ILE A 257 -14.47 -26.11 23.05
C ILE A 257 -14.47 -24.92 24.02
N LEU A 258 -14.82 -23.71 23.56
CA LEU A 258 -14.86 -22.53 24.41
C LEU A 258 -15.91 -22.64 25.52
N ASN A 259 -17.07 -23.25 25.24
CA ASN A 259 -18.09 -23.51 26.25
C ASN A 259 -17.61 -24.51 27.31
N ARG A 260 -16.85 -25.54 26.91
CA ARG A 260 -16.21 -26.48 27.85
C ARG A 260 -15.21 -25.77 28.77
N ILE A 261 -14.39 -24.88 28.21
CA ILE A 261 -13.39 -24.10 28.96
C ILE A 261 -14.06 -23.11 29.92
N ARG A 262 -15.18 -22.49 29.54
CA ARG A 262 -15.95 -21.62 30.45
C ARG A 262 -16.63 -22.41 31.56
N ALA A 263 -17.18 -23.58 31.25
CA ALA A 263 -17.80 -24.45 32.24
C ALA A 263 -16.82 -25.02 33.28
N SER A 264 -15.55 -25.21 32.91
CA SER A 264 -14.50 -25.67 33.84
C SER A 264 -13.91 -24.56 34.70
N ARG A 265 -14.06 -23.28 34.33
CA ARG A 265 -13.60 -22.13 35.10
C ARG A 265 -14.61 -21.62 36.15
N ASN A 266 -15.87 -22.06 36.05
CA ASN A 266 -16.96 -21.70 36.96
C ASN A 266 -17.30 -22.82 37.97
N ARG A 267 -16.38 -23.77 38.18
CA ARG A 267 -16.42 -24.76 39.27
C ARG A 267 -15.25 -24.51 40.20
#